data_AF-A0A2N0TGS5-F1
#
_entry.id   AF-A0A2N0TGS5-F1
#
_cell.length_a   1.000
_cell.length_b   1.000
_cell.length_c   1.000
_cell.angle_alpha   90.00
_cell.angle_beta   90.00
_cell.angle_gamma   90.00
#
_symmetry.space_group_name_H-M   'P 1'
#
loop_
_entity.id
_entity.type
_entity.pdbx_description
1 polymer ?
#
loop_
_entity_poly.entity_id
_entity_poly.type
_entity_poly.pdbx_seq_one_letter_code
_entity_poly.pdbx_strand_id
1 'polypeptide(L)'
;MNINETESRRLAMLQVCDSVFPVGAFALSNGMETFVQRDFLRRGADFEEYMKNYLEVAPYKEIGQMVLAGKYATDSRVSRKGLAERLIELDELASALQSAREIREGSERMCTRLVKLAEQMDAGQAQTSDGHRGFAKPSPADNATASAADSRENSIIAVHEHHTERHQLHDAADGLYGSPSLDLYAGLIRERRCRGLHSIAMGLYAADHANDVRDAAIMYGYSLLSALTMCAAKAIPLSQYAGQVALHDSFPRLVRAVNIAMTLKPEDLGISGAYLDIAAMQHEILYSRLYMS
;
A
#
# COMPACT_ATOMS: atom_id res chain seq x y z
N MET A 1 -0.21 23.68 -1.10
CA MET A 1 -1.18 22.59 -1.20
C MET A 1 -2.55 23.11 -0.78
N ASN A 2 -3.55 23.05 -1.67
CA ASN A 2 -4.94 23.35 -1.29
C ASN A 2 -5.51 22.14 -0.50
N ILE A 3 -6.52 22.35 0.34
CA ILE A 3 -7.20 21.30 1.13
C ILE A 3 -7.58 20.10 0.26
N ASN A 4 -8.13 20.35 -0.94
CA ASN A 4 -8.54 19.28 -1.85
C ASN A 4 -7.37 18.41 -2.33
N GLU A 5 -6.20 19.01 -2.54
CA GLU A 5 -4.99 18.32 -2.97
C GLU A 5 -4.42 17.46 -1.82
N THR A 6 -4.40 18.02 -0.61
CA THR A 6 -4.01 17.30 0.63
C THR A 6 -4.91 16.09 0.88
N GLU A 7 -6.23 16.24 0.78
CA GLU A 7 -7.16 15.12 0.99
C GLU A 7 -7.07 14.08 -0.12
N SER A 8 -6.86 14.49 -1.37
CA SER A 8 -6.70 13.53 -2.47
C SER A 8 -5.44 12.67 -2.30
N ARG A 9 -4.32 13.27 -1.87
CA ARG A 9 -3.11 12.53 -1.50
C ARG A 9 -3.32 11.54 -0.35
N ARG A 10 -4.11 11.93 0.65
CA ARG A 10 -4.51 11.03 1.73
C ARG A 10 -5.32 9.85 1.20
N LEU A 11 -6.25 10.09 0.28
CA LEU A 11 -7.06 9.06 -0.35
C LEU A 11 -6.22 8.09 -1.19
N ALA A 12 -5.19 8.55 -1.91
CA ALA A 12 -4.27 7.66 -2.62
C ALA A 12 -3.57 6.67 -1.68
N MET A 13 -3.10 7.15 -0.52
CA MET A 13 -2.52 6.27 0.49
C MET A 13 -3.53 5.30 1.10
N LEU A 14 -4.77 5.74 1.34
CA LEU A 14 -5.83 4.85 1.80
C LEU A 14 -6.15 3.78 0.77
N GLN A 15 -6.23 4.13 -0.50
CA GLN A 15 -6.54 3.20 -1.60
C GLN A 15 -5.49 2.08 -1.72
N VAL A 16 -4.20 2.42 -1.70
CA VAL A 16 -3.13 1.42 -1.81
C VAL A 16 -3.01 0.55 -0.56
N CYS A 17 -3.46 1.05 0.60
CA CYS A 17 -3.52 0.32 1.86
C CYS A 17 -4.84 -0.45 2.06
N ASP A 18 -5.80 -0.33 1.14
CA ASP A 18 -7.10 -0.99 1.27
C ASP A 18 -6.96 -2.51 1.15
N SER A 19 -7.81 -3.21 1.89
CA SER A 19 -7.92 -4.66 1.83
C SER A 19 -8.27 -5.24 0.46
N VAL A 20 -8.99 -4.47 -0.36
CA VAL A 20 -9.35 -4.87 -1.72
C VAL A 20 -8.26 -4.55 -2.74
N PHE A 21 -7.19 -3.84 -2.36
CA PHE A 21 -6.11 -3.49 -3.28
C PHE A 21 -5.38 -4.78 -3.72
N PRO A 22 -5.32 -5.09 -5.04
CA PRO A 22 -5.01 -6.44 -5.51
C PRO A 22 -3.51 -6.78 -5.54
N VAL A 23 -2.78 -6.45 -4.47
CA VAL A 23 -1.38 -6.87 -4.26
C VAL A 23 -1.28 -8.27 -3.63
N GLY A 24 -2.36 -8.75 -3.02
CA GLY A 24 -2.43 -10.07 -2.39
C GLY A 24 -1.85 -10.13 -0.98
N ALA A 25 -1.82 -9.01 -0.26
CA ALA A 25 -1.32 -8.91 1.11
C ALA A 25 -2.02 -9.90 2.07
N PHE A 26 -3.33 -10.10 1.89
CA PHE A 26 -4.19 -10.90 2.77
C PHE A 26 -4.05 -12.41 2.59
N ALA A 27 -3.20 -12.85 1.66
CA ALA A 27 -2.86 -14.26 1.46
C ALA A 27 -1.60 -14.68 2.25
N LEU A 28 -0.96 -13.75 2.96
CA LEU A 28 0.29 -13.95 3.71
C LEU A 28 0.01 -13.80 5.21
N SER A 29 0.20 -14.88 5.96
CA SER A 29 0.11 -14.90 7.43
C SER A 29 1.44 -14.52 8.10
N ASN A 30 2.52 -14.53 7.32
CA ASN A 30 3.90 -14.25 7.74
C ASN A 30 4.36 -15.15 8.90
N GLY A 31 4.10 -16.45 8.79
CA GLY A 31 4.43 -17.45 9.80
C GLY A 31 3.42 -17.54 10.94
N MET A 32 2.40 -16.68 11.01
CA MET A 32 1.38 -16.74 12.08
C MET A 32 0.63 -18.07 12.05
N GLU A 33 0.38 -18.67 10.88
CA GLU A 33 -0.24 -20.00 10.80
C GLU A 33 0.60 -21.07 11.53
N THR A 34 1.94 -20.97 11.53
CA THR A 34 2.82 -21.85 12.31
C THR A 34 2.61 -21.68 13.82
N PHE A 35 2.36 -20.45 14.30
CA PHE A 35 2.04 -20.24 15.72
C PHE A 35 0.72 -20.88 16.11
N VAL A 36 -0.27 -20.84 15.22
CA VAL A 36 -1.57 -21.49 15.44
C VAL A 36 -1.42 -23.00 15.47
N GLN A 37 -0.76 -23.60 14.47
CA GLN A 37 -0.59 -25.06 14.39
C GLN A 37 0.27 -25.65 15.51
N ARG A 38 1.11 -24.83 16.15
CA ARG A 38 1.91 -25.20 17.32
C ARG A 38 1.30 -24.80 18.65
N ASP A 39 0.03 -24.41 18.63
CA ASP A 39 -0.74 -24.03 19.81
C ASP A 39 -0.11 -22.87 20.63
N PHE A 40 0.64 -21.97 20.00
CA PHE A 40 1.08 -20.72 20.62
C PHE A 40 0.03 -19.61 20.52
N LEU A 41 -0.88 -19.71 19.56
CA LEU A 41 -1.88 -18.69 19.26
C LEU A 41 -3.27 -19.35 19.17
N ARG A 42 -3.96 -19.46 20.30
CA ARG A 42 -5.20 -20.26 20.45
C ARG A 42 -6.45 -19.42 20.67
N ARG A 43 -6.30 -18.17 21.11
CA ARG A 43 -7.40 -17.29 21.54
C ARG A 43 -7.02 -15.82 21.39
N GLY A 44 -8.01 -14.93 21.59
CA GLY A 44 -7.83 -13.48 21.42
C GLY A 44 -6.67 -12.90 22.23
N ALA A 45 -6.52 -13.30 23.49
CA ALA A 45 -5.42 -12.85 24.33
C ALA A 45 -4.03 -13.22 23.78
N ASP A 46 -3.91 -14.39 23.13
CA ASP A 46 -2.64 -14.81 22.52
C ASP A 46 -2.37 -14.00 21.23
N PHE A 47 -3.43 -13.64 20.50
CA PHE A 47 -3.33 -12.76 19.32
C PHE A 47 -2.93 -11.33 19.69
N GLU A 48 -3.46 -10.78 20.78
CA GLU A 48 -3.05 -9.46 21.30
C GLU A 48 -1.56 -9.43 21.66
N GLU A 49 -1.05 -10.48 22.31
CA GLU A 49 0.38 -10.60 22.62
C GLU A 49 1.22 -10.80 21.35
N TYR A 50 0.71 -11.55 20.36
CA TYR A 50 1.34 -11.66 19.05
C TYR A 50 1.45 -10.29 18.36
N MET A 51 0.37 -9.50 18.31
CA MET A 51 0.37 -8.15 17.73
C MET A 51 1.37 -7.22 18.44
N LYS A 52 1.43 -7.29 19.76
CA LYS A 52 2.41 -6.54 20.55
C LYS A 52 3.83 -6.92 20.14
N ASN A 53 4.16 -8.21 20.11
CA ASN A 53 5.49 -8.68 19.72
C ASN A 53 5.84 -8.35 18.26
N TYR A 54 4.86 -8.40 17.36
CA TYR A 54 5.02 -7.96 15.98
C TYR A 54 5.38 -6.46 15.90
N LEU A 55 4.70 -5.62 16.67
CA LEU A 55 4.95 -4.17 16.70
C LEU A 55 6.27 -3.76 17.36
N GLU A 56 6.88 -4.61 18.18
CA GLU A 56 8.24 -4.38 18.69
C GLU A 56 9.31 -4.58 17.59
N VAL A 57 9.03 -5.41 16.58
CA VAL A 57 9.99 -5.73 15.51
C VAL A 57 9.69 -5.00 14.19
N ALA A 58 8.43 -4.67 13.91
CA ALA A 58 8.01 -3.99 12.68
C ALA A 58 8.77 -2.70 12.35
N PRO A 59 9.17 -1.84 13.33
CA PRO A 59 9.98 -0.65 13.06
C PRO A 59 11.31 -0.96 12.39
N TYR A 60 11.91 -2.11 12.71
CA TYR A 60 13.22 -2.54 12.21
C TYR A 60 13.12 -3.44 10.97
N LYS A 61 11.90 -3.63 10.47
CA LYS A 61 11.54 -4.44 9.30
C LYS A 61 10.67 -3.62 8.34
N GLU A 62 9.43 -4.01 8.07
CA GLU A 62 8.60 -3.48 6.99
C GLU A 62 8.30 -1.99 7.14
N ILE A 63 8.01 -1.53 8.37
CA ILE A 63 7.72 -0.11 8.62
C ILE A 63 9.00 0.72 8.47
N GLY A 64 10.14 0.24 8.98
CA GLY A 64 11.43 0.91 8.85
C GLY A 64 11.90 1.03 7.40
N GLN A 65 11.77 -0.05 6.64
CA GLN A 65 12.10 -0.10 5.21
C GLN A 65 11.27 0.93 4.42
N MET A 66 9.96 0.98 4.68
CA MET A 66 9.04 1.94 4.07
C MET A 66 9.43 3.38 4.41
N VAL A 67 9.69 3.67 5.69
CA VAL A 67 10.08 5.01 6.15
C VAL A 67 11.42 5.44 5.58
N LEU A 68 12.43 4.57 5.54
CA LEU A 68 13.74 4.88 4.98
C LEU A 68 13.67 5.19 3.48
N ALA A 69 12.96 4.35 2.71
CA ALA A 69 12.76 4.57 1.28
C ALA A 69 12.03 5.91 1.00
N GLY A 70 10.95 6.18 1.75
CA GLY A 70 10.21 7.45 1.64
C GLY A 70 11.07 8.66 1.98
N LYS A 71 11.88 8.60 3.05
CA LYS A 71 12.83 9.66 3.42
C LYS A 71 13.90 9.89 2.36
N TYR A 72 14.43 8.84 1.74
CA TYR A 72 15.42 8.99 0.68
C TYR A 72 14.85 9.68 -0.55
N ALA A 73 13.64 9.33 -0.95
CA ALA A 73 12.98 9.93 -2.11
C ALA A 73 12.55 11.38 -1.85
N THR A 74 12.20 11.74 -0.61
CA THR A 74 11.79 13.11 -0.24
C THR A 74 12.95 14.03 0.15
N ASP A 75 14.18 13.52 0.30
CA ASP A 75 15.35 14.33 0.63
C ASP A 75 15.84 15.09 -0.60
N SER A 76 15.54 16.39 -0.65
CA SER A 76 15.92 17.29 -1.77
C SER A 76 17.43 17.42 -2.01
N ARG A 77 18.27 16.97 -1.08
CA ARG A 77 19.73 16.96 -1.22
C ARG A 77 20.23 15.74 -2.01
N VAL A 78 19.39 14.73 -2.20
CA VAL A 78 19.74 13.47 -2.85
C VAL A 78 19.46 13.59 -4.35
N SER A 79 20.51 13.46 -5.16
CA SER A 79 20.36 13.40 -6.62
C SER A 79 19.63 12.10 -7.03
N ARG A 80 19.04 12.06 -8.22
CA ARG A 80 18.42 10.83 -8.75
C ARG A 80 19.39 9.64 -8.77
N LYS A 81 20.67 9.88 -9.07
CA LYS A 81 21.72 8.85 -9.01
C LYS A 81 21.97 8.40 -7.56
N GLY A 82 22.08 9.34 -6.63
CA GLY A 82 22.27 9.03 -5.20
C GLY A 82 21.06 8.30 -4.59
N LEU A 83 19.84 8.61 -5.04
CA LEU A 83 18.65 7.85 -4.65
C LEU A 83 18.75 6.41 -5.14
N ALA A 84 19.12 6.20 -6.40
CA ALA A 84 19.29 4.86 -6.96
C ALA A 84 20.33 4.04 -6.17
N GLU A 85 21.46 4.62 -5.81
CA GLU A 85 22.50 3.97 -4.99
C GLU A 85 21.96 3.56 -3.61
N ARG A 86 21.29 4.49 -2.91
CA ARG A 86 20.67 4.20 -1.60
C ARG A 86 19.58 3.13 -1.66
N LEU A 87 18.79 3.09 -2.73
CA LEU A 87 17.74 2.09 -2.89
C LEU A 87 18.31 0.69 -3.14
N ILE A 88 19.42 0.59 -3.86
CA ILE A 88 20.12 -0.69 -4.06
C ILE A 88 20.66 -1.20 -2.72
N GLU A 89 21.34 -0.35 -1.96
CA GLU A 89 21.88 -0.70 -0.65
C GLU A 89 20.77 -1.12 0.33
N LEU A 90 19.67 -0.36 0.37
CA LEU A 90 18.52 -0.65 1.23
C LEU A 90 17.84 -1.97 0.83
N ASP A 91 17.59 -2.19 -0.46
CA ASP A 91 16.98 -3.42 -0.98
C ASP A 91 17.86 -4.65 -0.70
N GLU A 92 19.17 -4.55 -0.95
CA GLU A 92 20.14 -5.62 -0.70
C GLU A 92 20.16 -5.99 0.79
N LEU A 93 20.29 -4.98 1.67
CA LEU A 93 20.31 -5.18 3.11
C LEU A 93 18.99 -5.78 3.61
N ALA A 94 17.86 -5.17 3.28
CA ALA A 94 16.53 -5.62 3.73
C ALA A 94 16.23 -7.04 3.23
N SER A 95 16.61 -7.36 2.00
CA SER A 95 16.45 -8.70 1.44
C SER A 95 17.32 -9.74 2.14
N ALA A 96 18.56 -9.38 2.49
CA ALA A 96 19.46 -10.27 3.22
C ALA A 96 18.97 -10.55 4.65
N LEU A 97 18.39 -9.54 5.31
CA LEU A 97 17.86 -9.64 6.67
C LEU A 97 16.57 -10.47 6.73
N GLN A 98 15.77 -10.47 5.67
CA GLN A 98 14.51 -11.22 5.63
C GLN A 98 14.78 -12.70 5.36
N SER A 99 15.05 -13.48 6.41
CA SER A 99 15.62 -14.82 6.29
C SER A 99 14.66 -15.88 5.73
N ALA A 100 13.36 -15.80 6.01
CA ALA A 100 12.35 -16.75 5.53
C ALA A 100 12.08 -16.56 4.03
N ARG A 101 12.19 -17.65 3.24
CA ARG A 101 12.09 -17.59 1.77
C ARG A 101 10.70 -17.17 1.32
N GLU A 102 9.65 -17.79 1.85
CA GLU A 102 8.27 -17.49 1.46
C GLU A 102 7.90 -16.03 1.70
N ILE A 103 8.44 -15.40 2.76
CA ILE A 103 8.25 -13.98 3.05
C ILE A 103 8.95 -13.09 2.02
N ARG A 104 10.20 -13.41 1.64
CA ARG A 104 10.93 -12.71 0.56
C ARG A 104 10.17 -12.79 -0.76
N GLU A 105 9.81 -13.98 -1.20
CA GLU A 105 9.09 -14.17 -2.45
C GLU A 105 7.70 -13.53 -2.42
N GLY A 106 7.02 -13.56 -1.27
CA GLY A 106 5.77 -12.85 -1.02
C GLY A 106 5.92 -11.35 -1.26
N SER A 107 6.93 -10.73 -0.63
CA SER A 107 7.25 -9.30 -0.79
C SER A 107 7.61 -8.94 -2.24
N GLU A 108 8.42 -9.77 -2.92
CA GLU A 108 8.78 -9.58 -4.33
C GLU A 108 7.55 -9.60 -5.26
N ARG A 109 6.62 -10.54 -5.02
CA ARG A 109 5.35 -10.62 -5.77
C ARG A 109 4.45 -9.41 -5.50
N MET A 110 4.34 -8.99 -4.23
CA MET A 110 3.55 -7.81 -3.85
C MET A 110 4.10 -6.51 -4.45
N CYS A 111 5.43 -6.34 -4.43
CA CYS A 111 6.12 -5.21 -5.07
C CYS A 111 5.79 -5.15 -6.56
N THR A 112 5.95 -6.27 -7.26
CA THR A 112 5.69 -6.35 -8.71
C THR A 112 4.24 -5.99 -9.05
N ARG A 113 3.27 -6.43 -8.22
CA ARG A 113 1.85 -6.09 -8.40
C ARG A 113 1.57 -4.62 -8.14
N LEU A 114 2.14 -4.05 -7.07
CA LEU A 114 2.00 -2.64 -6.74
C LEU A 114 2.49 -1.74 -7.87
N VAL A 115 3.70 -1.99 -8.38
CA VAL A 115 4.28 -1.24 -9.51
C VAL A 115 3.36 -1.29 -10.73
N LYS A 116 2.90 -2.49 -11.12
CA LYS A 116 2.02 -2.66 -12.27
C LYS A 116 0.67 -1.93 -12.11
N LEU A 117 0.09 -1.96 -10.91
CA LEU A 117 -1.18 -1.30 -10.65
C LEU A 117 -1.03 0.22 -10.65
N ALA A 118 0.05 0.75 -10.07
CA ALA A 118 0.36 2.17 -10.12
C ALA A 118 0.52 2.64 -11.58
N GLU A 119 1.30 1.91 -12.39
CA GLU A 119 1.46 2.20 -13.83
C GLU A 119 0.12 2.17 -14.59
N GLN A 120 -0.78 1.24 -14.26
CA GLN A 120 -2.11 1.15 -14.88
C GLN A 120 -3.04 2.29 -14.47
N MET A 121 -2.99 2.72 -13.20
CA MET A 121 -3.74 3.86 -12.71
C MET A 121 -3.28 5.16 -13.40
N ASP A 122 -1.97 5.32 -13.61
CA ASP A 122 -1.38 6.44 -14.35
C ASP A 122 -1.78 6.41 -15.84
N ALA A 123 -1.72 5.24 -16.49
CA ALA A 123 -2.08 5.08 -17.90
C ALA A 123 -3.58 5.28 -18.17
N GLY A 124 -4.44 4.90 -17.23
CA GLY A 124 -5.89 5.07 -17.34
C GLY A 124 -6.30 6.55 -17.47
N GLN A 125 -5.57 7.46 -16.83
CA GLN A 125 -5.79 8.90 -17.00
C GLN A 125 -5.39 9.42 -18.36
N ALA A 126 -4.19 9.06 -18.84
CA ALA A 126 -3.68 9.53 -20.13
C ALA A 126 -4.68 9.24 -21.28
N GLN A 127 -5.41 8.12 -21.19
CA GLN A 127 -6.46 7.76 -22.14
C GLN A 127 -7.74 8.61 -21.98
N THR A 128 -8.11 9.00 -20.75
CA THR A 128 -9.27 9.87 -20.52
C THR A 128 -9.02 11.35 -20.86
N SER A 129 -7.77 11.82 -20.73
CA SER A 129 -7.36 13.19 -21.08
C SER A 129 -7.28 13.40 -22.60
N ASP A 130 -6.83 12.40 -23.37
CA ASP A 130 -6.80 12.48 -24.84
C ASP A 130 -8.21 12.39 -25.47
N GLY A 131 -9.19 11.81 -24.76
CA GLY A 131 -10.59 11.75 -25.20
C GLY A 131 -11.34 13.08 -25.22
N HIS A 132 -10.78 14.15 -24.62
CA HIS A 132 -11.39 15.49 -24.59
C HIS A 132 -10.94 16.41 -25.74
N ARG A 133 -10.04 15.97 -26.64
CA ARG A 133 -9.77 16.66 -27.92
C ARG A 133 -10.82 16.30 -28.97
N GLY A 134 -12.00 16.90 -28.81
CA GLY A 134 -12.96 17.22 -29.86
C GLY A 134 -13.17 16.20 -30.99
N PHE A 135 -14.04 15.20 -30.76
CA PHE A 135 -14.90 14.77 -31.87
C PHE A 135 -15.90 15.90 -32.13
N ALA A 136 -15.60 16.73 -33.13
CA ALA A 136 -16.60 17.62 -33.72
C ALA A 136 -17.79 16.77 -34.16
N LYS A 137 -18.94 16.94 -33.49
CA LYS A 137 -20.20 16.33 -33.93
C LYS A 137 -20.48 16.80 -35.37
N PRO A 138 -20.75 15.89 -36.33
CA PRO A 138 -21.30 16.31 -37.61
C PRO A 138 -22.68 16.94 -37.38
N SER A 139 -22.93 18.07 -38.04
CA SER A 139 -24.22 18.77 -38.03
C SER A 139 -25.33 17.83 -38.55
N PRO A 140 -26.48 17.70 -37.86
CA PRO A 140 -27.60 16.94 -38.38
C PRO A 140 -28.43 17.83 -39.31
N ALA A 141 -28.20 17.71 -40.61
CA ALA A 141 -29.22 17.97 -41.61
C ALA A 141 -29.67 16.60 -42.16
N ASP A 142 -30.97 16.47 -42.37
CA ASP A 142 -31.66 15.40 -43.09
C ASP A 142 -31.88 14.08 -42.33
N ASN A 143 -32.94 14.04 -41.51
CA ASN A 143 -34.16 13.34 -41.92
C ASN A 143 -35.27 13.46 -40.87
N ALA A 144 -36.40 13.97 -41.32
CA ALA A 144 -37.68 13.90 -40.64
C ALA A 144 -38.25 12.47 -40.74
N THR A 145 -38.87 11.98 -39.67
CA THR A 145 -40.29 11.56 -39.66
C THR A 145 -40.72 11.00 -38.28
N ALA A 146 -41.77 11.65 -37.75
CA ALA A 146 -42.86 11.13 -36.92
C ALA A 146 -42.60 10.19 -35.72
N SER A 147 -42.91 10.66 -34.51
CA SER A 147 -44.18 10.33 -33.82
C SER A 147 -44.21 10.95 -32.42
N ALA A 148 -45.30 11.65 -32.14
CA ALA A 148 -45.62 12.22 -30.85
C ALA A 148 -45.99 11.13 -29.84
N ALA A 149 -45.50 11.24 -28.60
CA ALA A 149 -46.31 11.04 -27.40
C ALA A 149 -45.50 11.40 -26.15
N ASP A 150 -46.18 12.19 -25.33
CA ASP A 150 -46.06 12.37 -23.90
C ASP A 150 -45.05 13.36 -23.33
N SER A 151 -45.65 14.20 -22.50
CA SER A 151 -45.14 15.45 -22.00
C SER A 151 -45.30 15.41 -20.49
N ARG A 152 -44.27 15.91 -19.80
CA ARG A 152 -44.28 16.33 -18.38
C ARG A 152 -44.09 15.21 -17.35
N GLU A 153 -42.83 14.88 -17.11
CA GLU A 153 -42.28 14.70 -15.75
C GLU A 153 -40.77 14.54 -15.86
N ASN A 154 -40.03 15.65 -15.84
CA ASN A 154 -38.61 15.71 -15.49
C ASN A 154 -38.17 17.17 -15.43
N SER A 155 -38.65 17.86 -14.41
CA SER A 155 -38.01 19.07 -13.91
C SER A 155 -37.44 18.75 -12.54
N ILE A 156 -36.27 19.32 -12.23
CA ILE A 156 -35.38 19.07 -11.08
C ILE A 156 -34.38 17.96 -11.49
N ILE A 157 -33.22 18.26 -12.07
CA ILE A 157 -32.12 19.04 -11.48
C ILE A 157 -31.56 20.00 -12.55
N ALA A 158 -31.54 21.30 -12.25
CA ALA A 158 -30.85 22.29 -13.06
C ALA A 158 -29.34 22.05 -12.95
N VAL A 159 -28.71 21.62 -14.04
CA VAL A 159 -27.25 21.60 -14.20
C VAL A 159 -26.81 23.05 -14.38
N HIS A 160 -26.46 23.69 -13.26
CA HIS A 160 -25.72 24.95 -13.22
C HIS A 160 -24.68 24.82 -12.10
N GLU A 161 -23.61 24.08 -12.38
CA GLU A 161 -22.38 24.15 -11.60
C GLU A 161 -21.20 24.34 -12.55
N HIS A 162 -20.32 25.24 -12.13
CA HIS A 162 -19.56 26.14 -12.97
C HIS A 162 -18.33 25.46 -13.59
N HIS A 163 -17.92 25.91 -14.78
CA HIS A 163 -16.64 25.57 -15.42
C HIS A 163 -15.41 25.63 -14.47
N THR A 164 -15.50 26.45 -13.42
CA THR A 164 -14.48 26.63 -12.36
C THR A 164 -14.31 25.40 -11.46
N GLU A 165 -15.38 24.66 -11.15
CA GLU A 165 -15.31 23.45 -10.29
C GLU A 165 -14.71 22.27 -11.04
N ARG A 166 -15.07 22.09 -12.33
CA ARG A 166 -14.40 21.09 -13.18
C ARG A 166 -12.91 21.34 -13.28
N HIS A 167 -12.48 22.59 -13.44
CA HIS A 167 -11.05 22.91 -13.53
C HIS A 167 -10.31 22.63 -12.22
N GLN A 168 -10.89 22.98 -11.07
CA GLN A 168 -10.31 22.69 -9.75
C GLN A 168 -10.25 21.19 -9.44
N LEU A 169 -11.22 20.41 -9.92
CA LEU A 169 -11.23 18.94 -9.81
C LEU A 169 -10.15 18.29 -10.69
N HIS A 170 -9.90 18.84 -11.89
CA HIS A 170 -8.81 18.39 -12.76
C HIS A 170 -7.43 18.73 -12.16
N ASP A 171 -7.23 19.96 -11.67
CA ASP A 171 -5.94 20.40 -11.10
C ASP A 171 -5.54 19.60 -9.84
N ALA A 172 -6.51 19.18 -9.01
CA ALA A 172 -6.25 18.33 -7.85
C ALA A 172 -5.95 16.87 -8.24
N ALA A 173 -6.52 16.39 -9.35
CA ALA A 173 -6.31 15.04 -9.87
C ALA A 173 -4.92 14.91 -10.52
N ASP A 174 -4.46 15.93 -11.26
CA ASP A 174 -3.18 15.89 -12.00
C ASP A 174 -1.95 15.67 -11.10
N GLY A 175 -2.02 16.05 -9.81
CA GLY A 175 -0.96 15.82 -8.82
C GLY A 175 -0.88 14.40 -8.21
N LEU A 176 -1.78 13.50 -8.60
CA LEU A 176 -1.83 12.09 -8.14
C LEU A 176 -1.29 11.09 -9.15
N TYR A 177 -0.87 11.56 -10.32
CA TYR A 177 -0.43 10.69 -11.40
C TYR A 177 1.06 10.82 -11.64
N GLY A 178 1.67 9.67 -11.95
CA GLY A 178 3.10 9.52 -12.10
C GLY A 178 3.77 9.21 -10.76
N SER A 179 4.62 8.20 -10.76
CA SER A 179 5.31 7.74 -9.56
C SER A 179 6.82 7.73 -9.80
N PRO A 180 7.48 8.91 -9.97
CA PRO A 180 8.85 8.99 -10.47
C PRO A 180 9.89 8.28 -9.59
N SER A 181 9.64 8.17 -8.28
CA SER A 181 10.49 7.45 -7.34
C SER A 181 10.24 5.94 -7.43
N LEU A 182 8.97 5.53 -7.53
CA LEU A 182 8.59 4.14 -7.74
C LEU A 182 9.06 3.61 -9.11
N ASP A 183 8.96 4.41 -10.17
CA ASP A 183 9.38 4.10 -11.54
C ASP A 183 10.90 3.90 -11.62
N LEU A 184 11.67 4.72 -10.88
CA LEU A 184 13.11 4.53 -10.75
C LEU A 184 13.41 3.15 -10.17
N TYR A 185 12.72 2.77 -9.10
CA TYR A 185 12.91 1.47 -8.46
C TYR A 185 12.45 0.31 -9.34
N ALA A 186 11.33 0.46 -10.06
CA ALA A 186 10.90 -0.49 -11.08
C ALA A 186 11.96 -0.68 -12.18
N GLY A 187 12.66 0.39 -12.58
CA GLY A 187 13.82 0.32 -13.46
C GLY A 187 14.96 -0.51 -12.87
N LEU A 188 15.34 -0.26 -11.61
CA LEU A 188 16.39 -1.01 -10.92
C LEU A 188 16.07 -2.50 -10.78
N ILE A 189 14.79 -2.85 -10.55
CA ILE A 189 14.32 -4.24 -10.51
C ILE A 189 14.47 -4.89 -11.90
N ARG A 190 14.05 -4.21 -12.98
CA ARG A 190 14.20 -4.70 -14.36
C ARG A 190 15.67 -4.91 -14.74
N GLU A 191 16.55 -4.03 -14.27
CA GLU A 191 18.01 -4.13 -14.42
C GLU A 191 18.66 -5.18 -13.49
N ARG A 192 17.88 -5.85 -12.64
CA ARG A 192 18.34 -6.84 -11.63
C ARG A 192 19.33 -6.26 -10.62
N ARG A 193 19.24 -4.96 -10.36
CA ARG A 193 20.03 -4.28 -9.31
C ARG A 193 19.32 -4.30 -7.96
N CYS A 194 18.01 -4.47 -7.96
CA CYS A 194 17.17 -4.66 -6.78
C CYS A 194 16.33 -5.92 -6.94
N ARG A 195 15.95 -6.57 -5.83
CA ARG A 195 14.98 -7.68 -5.82
C ARG A 195 13.55 -7.17 -5.94
N GLY A 196 13.25 -6.03 -5.30
CA GLY A 196 11.92 -5.43 -5.30
C GLY A 196 11.11 -5.81 -4.07
N LEU A 197 11.30 -5.13 -2.96
CA LEU A 197 10.54 -5.34 -1.73
C LEU A 197 9.32 -4.42 -1.66
N HIS A 198 8.20 -4.97 -1.21
CA HIS A 198 6.92 -4.25 -1.18
C HIS A 198 6.95 -3.04 -0.23
N SER A 199 7.56 -3.17 0.95
CA SER A 199 7.73 -2.08 1.91
C SER A 199 8.50 -0.89 1.33
N ILE A 200 9.60 -1.16 0.61
CA ILE A 200 10.38 -0.13 -0.10
C ILE A 200 9.53 0.54 -1.17
N ALA A 201 8.84 -0.24 -2.01
CA ALA A 201 7.94 0.28 -3.03
C ALA A 201 6.81 1.14 -2.44
N MET A 202 6.22 0.76 -1.30
CA MET A 202 5.24 1.56 -0.56
C MET A 202 5.84 2.88 -0.07
N GLY A 203 7.09 2.87 0.38
CA GLY A 203 7.80 4.09 0.80
C GLY A 203 8.01 5.07 -0.35
N LEU A 204 8.35 4.55 -1.53
CA LEU A 204 8.52 5.35 -2.75
C LEU A 204 7.19 5.87 -3.29
N TYR A 205 6.15 5.02 -3.30
CA TYR A 205 4.79 5.44 -3.63
C TYR A 205 4.33 6.56 -2.68
N ALA A 206 4.58 6.43 -1.38
CA ALA A 206 4.26 7.47 -0.40
C ALA A 206 5.05 8.76 -0.63
N ALA A 207 6.31 8.68 -1.06
CA ALA A 207 7.09 9.89 -1.39
C ALA A 207 6.48 10.66 -2.58
N ASP A 208 5.93 9.95 -3.55
CA ASP A 208 5.32 10.54 -4.74
C ASP A 208 3.90 11.07 -4.45
N HIS A 209 3.12 10.33 -3.65
CA HIS A 209 1.66 10.54 -3.52
C HIS A 209 1.16 10.97 -2.14
N ALA A 210 1.93 10.79 -1.07
CA ALA A 210 1.49 11.14 0.28
C ALA A 210 1.87 12.58 0.64
N ASN A 211 1.15 13.15 1.60
CA ASN A 211 1.50 14.46 2.17
C ASN A 211 2.74 14.39 3.06
N ASP A 212 2.89 13.27 3.77
CA ASP A 212 3.92 13.06 4.76
C ASP A 212 4.22 11.56 4.91
N VAL A 213 5.51 11.22 5.05
CA VAL A 213 5.99 9.83 5.14
C VAL A 213 5.53 9.18 6.45
N ARG A 214 5.43 9.93 7.55
CA ARG A 214 5.02 9.39 8.85
C ARG A 214 3.54 9.02 8.83
N ASP A 215 2.69 9.88 8.28
CA ASP A 215 1.25 9.58 8.14
C ASP A 215 1.02 8.38 7.21
N ALA A 216 1.76 8.29 6.11
CA ALA A 216 1.73 7.14 5.22
C ALA A 216 2.19 5.85 5.93
N ALA A 217 3.22 5.93 6.79
CA ALA A 217 3.69 4.79 7.58
C ALA A 217 2.64 4.32 8.63
N ILE A 218 1.83 5.23 9.19
CA ILE A 218 0.69 4.86 10.05
C ILE A 218 -0.36 4.10 9.26
N MET A 219 -0.72 4.56 8.06
CA MET A 219 -1.71 3.88 7.20
C MET A 219 -1.21 2.50 6.76
N TYR A 220 0.07 2.41 6.37
CA TYR A 220 0.70 1.15 6.00
C TYR A 220 0.79 0.18 7.19
N GLY A 221 1.21 0.66 8.36
CA GLY A 221 1.25 -0.19 9.55
C GLY A 221 -0.14 -0.67 9.97
N TYR A 222 -1.18 0.18 9.86
CA TYR A 222 -2.56 -0.25 10.08
C TYR A 222 -2.99 -1.34 9.09
N SER A 223 -2.65 -1.22 7.82
CA SER A 223 -3.02 -2.24 6.81
C SER A 223 -2.34 -3.59 7.08
N LEU A 224 -1.09 -3.60 7.55
CA LEU A 224 -0.40 -4.81 8.00
C LEU A 224 -1.14 -5.47 9.19
N LEU A 225 -1.50 -4.69 10.20
CA LEU A 225 -2.22 -5.20 11.37
C LEU A 225 -3.63 -5.69 11.02
N SER A 226 -4.33 -4.98 10.13
CA SER A 226 -5.63 -5.41 9.61
C SER A 226 -5.53 -6.74 8.87
N ALA A 227 -4.49 -6.92 8.04
CA ALA A 227 -4.24 -8.19 7.35
C ALA A 227 -3.95 -9.34 8.33
N LEU A 228 -3.15 -9.10 9.37
CA LEU A 228 -2.91 -10.08 10.44
C LEU A 228 -4.20 -10.44 11.17
N THR A 229 -5.04 -9.46 11.51
CA THR A 229 -6.36 -9.70 12.15
C THR A 229 -7.28 -10.54 11.27
N MET A 230 -7.32 -10.29 9.96
CA MET A 230 -8.07 -11.12 9.02
C MET A 230 -7.53 -12.55 8.93
N CYS A 231 -6.21 -12.72 9.03
CA CYS A 231 -5.60 -14.04 9.05
C CYS A 231 -5.93 -14.79 10.37
N ALA A 232 -5.88 -14.07 11.48
CA ALA A 232 -6.14 -14.58 12.82
C ALA A 232 -7.60 -15.03 12.98
N ALA A 233 -8.55 -14.26 12.43
CA ALA A 233 -9.97 -14.61 12.43
C ALA A 233 -10.26 -15.95 11.76
N LYS A 234 -9.50 -16.32 10.73
CA LYS A 234 -9.66 -17.60 10.02
C LYS A 234 -8.87 -18.74 10.68
N ALA A 235 -7.64 -18.47 11.13
CA ALA A 235 -6.75 -19.50 11.64
C ALA A 235 -7.06 -19.94 13.09
N ILE A 236 -7.50 -19.01 13.96
CA ILE A 236 -7.72 -19.23 15.41
C ILE A 236 -9.21 -19.32 15.78
N PRO A 237 -10.11 -19.30 14.79
CA PRO A 237 -11.51 -18.86 14.92
C PRO A 237 -11.82 -17.67 15.86
N LEU A 238 -11.10 -16.54 15.76
CA LEU A 238 -11.47 -15.34 16.54
C LEU A 238 -12.82 -14.77 16.09
N SER A 239 -13.62 -14.30 17.05
CA SER A 239 -14.82 -13.52 16.73
C SER A 239 -14.43 -12.19 16.08
N GLN A 240 -15.28 -11.68 15.18
CA GLN A 240 -15.06 -10.39 14.52
C GLN A 240 -14.90 -9.26 15.55
N TYR A 241 -15.69 -9.30 16.62
CA TYR A 241 -15.58 -8.35 17.72
C TYR A 241 -14.21 -8.42 18.40
N ALA A 242 -13.72 -9.62 18.76
CA ALA A 242 -12.42 -9.78 19.39
C ALA A 242 -11.27 -9.30 18.49
N GLY A 243 -11.35 -9.56 17.17
CA GLY A 243 -10.37 -9.05 16.21
C GLY A 243 -10.33 -7.53 16.14
N GLN A 244 -11.50 -6.86 16.14
CA GLN A 244 -11.57 -5.40 16.15
C GLN A 244 -11.07 -4.77 17.45
N VAL A 245 -11.34 -5.40 18.60
CA VAL A 245 -10.80 -4.98 19.89
C VAL A 245 -9.27 -5.07 19.90
N ALA A 246 -8.71 -6.22 19.50
CA ALA A 246 -7.26 -6.40 19.42
C ALA A 246 -6.60 -5.38 18.47
N LEU A 247 -7.24 -5.09 17.32
CA LEU A 247 -6.77 -4.07 16.39
C LEU A 247 -6.78 -2.68 17.01
N HIS A 248 -7.89 -2.27 17.64
CA HIS A 248 -8.00 -0.98 18.31
C HIS A 248 -6.94 -0.80 19.41
N ASP A 249 -6.74 -1.82 20.25
CA ASP A 249 -5.80 -1.78 21.38
C ASP A 249 -4.33 -1.76 20.94
N SER A 250 -4.07 -2.08 19.67
CA SER A 250 -2.74 -1.97 19.07
C SER A 250 -2.38 -0.55 18.63
N PHE A 251 -3.33 0.39 18.48
CA PHE A 251 -3.07 1.71 17.91
C PHE A 251 -1.97 2.51 18.63
N PRO A 252 -1.92 2.59 19.97
CA PRO A 252 -0.84 3.29 20.66
C PRO A 252 0.54 2.65 20.41
N ARG A 253 0.59 1.33 20.21
CA ARG A 253 1.83 0.61 19.88
C ARG A 253 2.26 0.86 18.45
N LEU A 254 1.32 0.88 17.51
CA LEU A 254 1.59 1.24 16.11
C LEU A 254 2.16 2.66 16.00
N VAL A 255 1.57 3.63 16.70
CA VAL A 255 2.09 5.01 16.72
C VAL A 255 3.52 5.05 17.25
N ARG A 256 3.81 4.30 18.33
CA ARG A 256 5.18 4.20 18.85
C ARG A 256 6.14 3.53 17.85
N ALA A 257 5.71 2.44 17.23
CA ALA A 257 6.49 1.72 16.23
C ALA A 257 6.88 2.63 15.06
N VAL A 258 5.93 3.41 14.53
CA VAL A 258 6.22 4.40 13.48
C VAL A 258 7.16 5.50 13.98
N ASN A 259 6.97 6.02 15.20
CA ASN A 259 7.89 7.02 15.75
C ASN A 259 9.33 6.49 15.87
N ILE A 260 9.51 5.21 16.24
CA ILE A 260 10.83 4.56 16.25
C ILE A 260 11.38 4.48 14.82
N ALA A 261 10.60 3.99 13.86
CA ALA A 261 10.98 3.91 12.45
C ALA A 261 11.42 5.28 11.88
N MET A 262 10.76 6.36 12.32
CA MET A 262 11.12 7.73 11.97
C MET A 262 12.47 8.20 12.54
N THR A 263 13.13 7.44 13.41
CA THR A 263 14.48 7.74 13.92
C THR A 263 15.58 6.83 13.39
N LEU A 264 15.22 5.74 12.71
CA LEU A 264 16.18 4.71 12.31
C LEU A 264 17.07 5.15 11.14
N LYS A 265 18.25 4.52 11.10
CA LYS A 265 19.17 4.47 9.98
C LYS A 265 19.21 3.04 9.40
N PRO A 266 19.78 2.83 8.20
CA PRO A 266 19.88 1.49 7.60
C PRO A 266 20.53 0.46 8.51
N GLU A 267 21.58 0.84 9.24
CA GLU A 267 22.31 -0.04 10.15
C GLU A 267 21.48 -0.50 11.36
N ASP A 268 20.35 0.16 11.65
CA ASP A 268 19.44 -0.25 12.72
C ASP A 268 18.43 -1.31 12.25
N LEU A 269 18.33 -1.56 10.93
CA LEU A 269 17.45 -2.60 10.40
C LEU A 269 17.95 -4.00 10.81
N GLY A 270 17.00 -4.94 10.91
CA GLY A 270 17.34 -6.35 11.12
C GLY A 270 17.26 -6.82 12.57
N ILE A 271 16.74 -6.00 13.49
CA ILE A 271 16.28 -6.51 14.78
C ILE A 271 15.23 -7.60 14.52
N SER A 272 15.56 -8.82 14.91
CA SER A 272 14.79 -10.01 14.63
C SER A 272 13.94 -10.39 15.84
N GLY A 273 12.65 -10.66 15.59
CA GLY A 273 11.89 -11.57 16.44
C GLY A 273 12.28 -12.98 16.08
N ALA A 274 13.33 -13.53 16.70
CA ALA A 274 13.96 -14.79 16.28
C ALA A 274 12.94 -15.91 16.04
N TYR A 275 11.93 -16.03 16.91
CA TYR A 275 10.90 -17.04 16.73
C TYR A 275 9.86 -16.70 15.65
N LEU A 276 9.58 -15.42 15.37
CA LEU A 276 8.77 -15.01 14.19
C LEU A 276 9.46 -15.47 12.90
N ASP A 277 10.78 -15.28 12.79
CA ASP A 277 11.53 -15.69 11.62
C ASP A 277 11.61 -17.23 11.49
N ILE A 278 11.84 -17.94 12.60
CA ILE A 278 11.81 -19.41 12.64
C ILE A 278 10.42 -19.95 12.26
N ALA A 279 9.35 -19.35 12.79
CA ALA A 279 7.98 -19.76 12.50
C ALA A 279 7.63 -19.54 11.02
N ALA A 280 8.07 -18.43 10.44
CA ALA A 280 7.93 -18.17 9.01
C ALA A 280 8.74 -19.16 8.15
N MET A 281 9.95 -19.56 8.56
CA MET A 281 10.69 -20.63 7.86
C MET A 281 10.00 -22.00 7.97
N GLN A 282 9.43 -22.29 9.14
CA GLN A 282 8.74 -23.55 9.40
C GLN A 282 7.38 -23.63 8.69
N HIS A 283 6.83 -22.50 8.26
CA HIS A 283 5.62 -22.45 7.46
C HIS A 283 5.74 -23.28 6.16
N GLU A 284 6.95 -23.35 5.59
CA GLU A 284 7.27 -24.12 4.38
C GLU A 284 7.01 -25.63 4.51
N ILE A 285 7.03 -26.16 5.74
CA ILE A 285 6.96 -27.59 6.03
C ILE A 285 5.68 -28.00 6.78
N LEU A 286 4.70 -27.09 6.91
CA LEU A 286 3.40 -27.43 7.50
C LEU A 286 2.64 -28.41 6.59
N TYR A 287 2.05 -29.44 7.19
CA TYR A 287 1.35 -30.51 6.46
C TYR A 287 0.07 -30.01 5.75
N SER A 288 -0.69 -29.15 6.42
CA SER A 288 -1.87 -28.47 5.89
C SER A 288 -1.65 -26.98 6.00
N ARG A 289 -2.01 -26.19 4.97
CA ARG A 289 -1.78 -24.74 4.94
C ARG A 289 -2.99 -24.01 4.38
N LEU A 290 -3.40 -22.94 5.04
CA LEU A 290 -4.43 -22.00 4.56
C LEU A 290 -3.80 -20.81 3.84
N TYR A 291 -2.58 -20.43 4.21
CA TYR A 291 -1.88 -19.26 3.68
C TYR A 291 -0.66 -19.63 2.83
N MET A 292 -0.18 -18.65 2.05
CA MET A 292 0.98 -18.82 1.16
C MET A 292 2.32 -18.57 1.86
N SER A 293 2.31 -17.92 3.04
CA SER A 293 3.48 -17.67 3.89
C SER A 293 3.07 -17.31 5.32
#